data_AF-A0A7L2H219-F1
#
_entry.id   AF-A0A7L2H219-F1
#
_cell.length_a   1.000
_cell.length_b   1.000
_cell.length_c   1.000
_cell.angle_alpha   90.00
_cell.angle_beta   90.00
_cell.angle_gamma   90.00
#
_symmetry.space_group_name_H-M   'P 1'
#
loop_
_entity.id
_entity.type
_entity.pdbx_description
1 polymer ?
#
loop_
_entity_poly.entity_id
_entity_poly.type
_entity_poly.pdbx_seq_one_letter_code
_entity_poly.pdbx_strand_id
1 'polypeptide(L)'
;LRPAADRPPPLAHPELHIRTRHVALVPDGTRAVPGLLERMRDALEEGAGGDTRLVAAPVGSVPLRCLELRLEPRAWTARYGPGAPGVCRAVEGAAVLLLRTRDLFALPFPLARPVPTALFVQAAFRGWGLRLMPAAFPAARRPPVSPHGRWKAENLAETRRRRLMRDLGIKREVLADGRERWYGCGKETARCFGTVHARTPQYLLAGRWTPPCCLRALRETARHVAGVLEAAGVRYWLEGGSLLGAARLGDIIPWDYDVDLGIYREDVGKCRWLAAAAAGEPVEDAEGFLWEKAAEGDFYRVHYSRSNRLHVDLWPFYPRGGVMTKDTWLGHPQDVEFPESFLRPRVPMPFAGFTAMAPNNARAFLELKFGPG
;
A
#
# COMPACT_ATOMS: atom_id res chain seq x y z
N LEU A 1 27.56 -8.33 35.24
CA LEU A 1 27.51 -9.60 34.48
C LEU A 1 28.07 -9.36 33.09
N ARG A 2 29.30 -9.83 32.82
CA ARG A 2 29.92 -9.73 31.49
C ARG A 2 29.28 -10.78 30.55
N PRO A 3 29.00 -10.47 29.27
CA PRO A 3 28.49 -11.46 28.32
C PRO A 3 29.56 -12.50 28.01
N ALA A 4 29.20 -13.79 28.02
CA ALA A 4 30.04 -14.89 27.56
C ALA A 4 29.70 -15.21 26.09
N ALA A 5 30.72 -15.39 25.24
CA ALA A 5 30.59 -15.54 23.79
C ALA A 5 29.94 -16.88 23.35
N ASP A 6 29.90 -17.88 24.22
CA ASP A 6 29.51 -19.26 23.87
C ASP A 6 28.03 -19.58 24.17
N ARG A 7 27.22 -18.58 24.52
CA ARG A 7 25.76 -18.73 24.64
C ARG A 7 25.08 -17.81 23.64
N PRO A 8 24.13 -18.29 22.81
CA PRO A 8 23.29 -17.38 22.05
C PRO A 8 22.65 -16.40 23.06
N PRO A 9 22.63 -15.10 22.77
CA PRO A 9 22.19 -14.12 23.75
C PRO A 9 20.80 -14.52 24.26
N PRO A 10 20.57 -14.61 25.59
CA PRO A 10 19.29 -15.05 26.16
C PRO A 10 18.08 -14.26 25.63
N LEU A 11 18.31 -13.09 25.03
CA LEU A 11 17.33 -12.19 24.45
C LEU A 11 16.85 -12.58 23.04
N ALA A 12 17.47 -13.56 22.37
CA ALA A 12 17.03 -14.00 21.04
C ALA A 12 15.80 -14.94 21.08
N HIS A 13 15.57 -15.60 22.21
CA HIS A 13 14.55 -16.63 22.39
C HIS A 13 13.70 -16.35 23.64
N PRO A 14 12.75 -15.38 23.58
CA PRO A 14 11.89 -15.03 24.71
C PRO A 14 11.10 -16.22 25.27
N GLU A 15 10.80 -17.23 24.45
CA GLU A 15 10.13 -18.47 24.83
C GLU A 15 10.86 -19.27 25.91
N LEU A 16 12.20 -19.19 25.97
CA LEU A 16 13.01 -19.92 26.96
C LEU A 16 12.82 -19.39 28.38
N HIS A 17 12.30 -18.18 28.54
CA HIS A 17 12.07 -17.54 29.83
C HIS A 17 10.66 -17.75 30.38
N ILE A 18 9.77 -18.39 29.62
CA ILE A 18 8.36 -18.55 29.98
C ILE A 18 8.04 -20.03 30.14
N ARG A 19 7.68 -20.41 31.36
CA ARG A 19 7.29 -21.79 31.73
C ARG A 19 5.79 -21.97 31.96
N THR A 20 5.03 -20.88 31.87
CA THR A 20 3.58 -20.86 32.11
C THR A 20 2.81 -21.14 30.80
N ARG A 21 1.57 -21.62 30.93
CA ARG A 21 0.66 -21.85 29.78
C ARG A 21 0.17 -20.56 29.14
N HIS A 22 0.17 -19.46 29.89
CA HIS A 22 -0.32 -18.14 29.48
C HIS A 22 0.75 -17.07 29.70
N VAL A 23 0.69 -16.03 28.88
CA VAL A 23 1.52 -14.82 28.96
C VAL A 23 0.60 -13.61 29.05
N ALA A 24 0.93 -12.68 29.95
CA ALA A 24 0.33 -11.36 29.99
C ALA A 24 1.34 -10.32 29.49
N LEU A 25 1.01 -9.62 28.41
CA LEU A 25 1.76 -8.47 27.91
C LEU A 25 1.24 -7.24 28.63
N VAL A 26 2.07 -6.70 29.54
CA VAL A 26 1.70 -5.61 30.44
C VAL A 26 2.43 -4.33 29.98
N PRO A 27 1.71 -3.27 29.59
CA PRO A 27 2.34 -2.02 29.22
C PRO A 27 2.91 -1.33 30.46
N ASP A 28 3.98 -0.57 30.25
CA ASP A 28 4.63 0.19 31.30
C ASP A 28 3.64 1.18 31.96
N GLY A 29 3.70 1.27 33.28
CA GLY A 29 2.78 2.10 34.08
C GLY A 29 1.52 1.38 34.54
N THR A 30 1.41 0.06 34.37
CA THR A 30 0.31 -0.74 34.91
C THR A 30 0.61 -1.20 36.34
N ARG A 31 -0.38 -1.18 37.23
CA ARG A 31 -0.32 -1.81 38.57
C ARG A 31 -1.16 -3.07 38.63
N ALA A 32 -0.66 -4.09 39.33
CA ALA A 32 -1.37 -5.35 39.50
C ALA A 32 -2.58 -5.22 40.46
N VAL A 33 -3.60 -6.04 40.24
CA VAL A 33 -4.76 -6.20 41.12
C VAL A 33 -4.99 -7.69 41.34
N PRO A 34 -5.28 -8.13 42.59
CA PRO A 34 -5.56 -9.53 42.88
C PRO A 34 -6.69 -10.10 42.02
N GLY A 35 -6.51 -11.31 41.51
CA GLY A 35 -7.54 -12.09 40.81
C GLY A 35 -7.86 -11.64 39.38
N LEU A 36 -7.33 -10.51 38.89
CA LEU A 36 -7.71 -10.03 37.55
C LEU A 36 -7.05 -10.84 36.43
N LEU A 37 -5.80 -11.30 36.61
CA LEU A 37 -5.14 -12.17 35.62
C LEU A 37 -5.82 -13.55 35.54
N GLU A 38 -6.27 -14.08 36.68
CA GLU A 38 -7.03 -15.32 36.76
C GLU A 38 -8.36 -15.18 36.03
N ARG A 39 -9.12 -14.09 36.27
CA ARG A 39 -10.36 -13.81 35.52
C ARG A 39 -10.12 -13.67 34.02
N MET A 40 -9.01 -13.04 33.61
CA MET A 40 -8.65 -12.94 32.19
C MET A 40 -8.35 -14.32 31.59
N ARG A 41 -7.63 -15.19 32.32
CA ARG A 41 -7.36 -16.57 31.91
C ARG A 41 -8.65 -17.36 31.77
N ASP A 42 -9.55 -17.26 32.75
CA ASP A 42 -10.82 -18.00 32.73
C ASP A 42 -11.68 -17.54 31.55
N ALA A 43 -11.78 -16.23 31.32
CA ALA A 43 -12.44 -15.67 30.14
C ALA A 43 -11.80 -16.11 28.81
N LEU A 44 -10.49 -16.36 28.76
CA LEU A 44 -9.82 -16.89 27.57
C LEU A 44 -10.17 -18.36 27.33
N GLU A 45 -10.18 -19.17 28.38
CA GLU A 45 -10.43 -20.61 28.27
C GLU A 45 -11.93 -20.94 28.08
N GLU A 46 -12.85 -20.16 28.63
CA GLU A 46 -14.29 -20.23 28.30
C GLU A 46 -14.54 -19.99 26.80
N GLY A 47 -13.73 -19.12 26.18
CA GLY A 47 -13.76 -18.83 24.75
C GLY A 47 -12.98 -19.81 23.87
N ALA A 48 -12.37 -20.87 24.44
CA ALA A 48 -11.40 -21.72 23.74
C ALA A 48 -11.97 -22.44 22.50
N GLY A 49 -13.27 -22.75 22.50
CA GLY A 49 -13.98 -23.40 21.40
C GLY A 49 -14.32 -22.49 20.22
N GLY A 50 -14.16 -21.17 20.37
CA GLY A 50 -14.38 -20.18 19.31
C GLY A 50 -13.09 -19.63 18.70
N ASP A 51 -13.21 -18.49 18.01
CA ASP A 51 -12.08 -17.76 17.41
C ASP A 51 -11.30 -16.89 18.41
N THR A 52 -11.79 -16.74 19.65
CA THR A 52 -11.14 -15.95 20.70
C THR A 52 -9.80 -16.58 21.09
N ARG A 53 -8.72 -15.82 20.88
CA ARG A 53 -7.35 -16.21 21.24
C ARG A 53 -6.63 -15.16 22.10
N LEU A 54 -7.24 -13.99 22.26
CA LEU A 54 -6.72 -12.91 23.09
C LEU A 54 -7.81 -12.38 24.01
N VAL A 55 -7.40 -11.99 25.22
CA VAL A 55 -8.21 -11.21 26.15
C VAL A 55 -7.50 -9.91 26.47
N ALA A 56 -8.19 -8.79 26.41
CA ALA A 56 -7.65 -7.48 26.74
C ALA A 56 -8.40 -6.86 27.93
N ALA A 57 -7.64 -6.27 28.85
CA ALA A 57 -8.19 -5.48 29.96
C ALA A 57 -7.63 -4.05 29.92
N PRO A 58 -8.47 -3.01 30.06
CA PRO A 58 -8.02 -1.61 30.08
C PRO A 58 -7.00 -1.33 31.20
N VAL A 59 -6.16 -0.32 30.99
CA VAL A 59 -5.27 0.25 32.01
C VAL A 59 -5.67 1.70 32.30
N GLY A 60 -6.00 2.00 33.55
CA GLY A 60 -6.49 3.31 33.98
C GLY A 60 -8.00 3.50 33.77
N SER A 61 -8.43 4.76 33.73
CA SER A 61 -9.84 5.15 33.60
C SER A 61 -10.31 5.36 32.16
N VAL A 62 -9.39 5.35 31.19
CA VAL A 62 -9.72 5.55 29.78
C VAL A 62 -10.18 4.21 29.17
N PRO A 63 -11.40 4.12 28.63
CA PRO A 63 -11.90 2.89 28.04
C PRO A 63 -11.14 2.53 26.76
N LEU A 64 -11.03 1.23 26.49
CA LEU A 64 -10.48 0.74 25.24
C LEU A 64 -11.49 0.96 24.11
N ARG A 65 -11.00 1.45 22.97
CA ARG A 65 -11.79 1.47 21.73
C ARG A 65 -11.62 0.12 21.03
N CYS A 66 -12.73 -0.60 20.88
CA CYS A 66 -12.80 -1.83 20.10
C CYS A 66 -12.67 -1.49 18.61
N LEU A 67 -11.73 -2.15 17.91
CA LEU A 67 -11.51 -1.95 16.48
C LEU A 67 -11.67 -3.27 15.73
N GLU A 68 -12.34 -3.18 14.58
CA GLU A 68 -12.23 -4.19 13.53
C GLU A 68 -10.91 -3.99 12.78
N LEU A 69 -10.28 -5.07 12.34
CA LEU A 69 -9.03 -5.04 11.59
C LEU A 69 -9.08 -6.04 10.44
N ARG A 70 -9.30 -5.53 9.22
CA ARG A 70 -9.26 -6.31 7.99
C ARG A 70 -7.91 -6.16 7.31
N LEU A 71 -7.33 -7.30 6.91
CA LEU A 71 -6.09 -7.33 6.14
C LEU A 71 -6.39 -7.66 4.68
N GLU A 72 -5.71 -6.94 3.79
CA GLU A 72 -5.77 -7.13 2.34
C GLU A 72 -4.34 -7.43 1.86
N PRO A 73 -3.85 -8.66 2.00
CA PRO A 73 -2.42 -8.96 1.81
C PRO A 73 -1.97 -8.71 0.36
N ARG A 74 -2.84 -9.04 -0.61
CA ARG A 74 -2.62 -8.73 -2.03
C ARG A 74 -2.44 -7.23 -2.26
N ALA A 75 -3.20 -6.40 -1.57
CA ALA A 75 -3.16 -4.94 -1.67
C ALA A 75 -2.26 -4.27 -0.61
N TRP A 76 -1.46 -5.04 0.15
CA TRP A 76 -0.53 -4.52 1.16
C TRP A 76 -1.19 -3.61 2.21
N THR A 77 -2.48 -3.80 2.49
CA THR A 77 -3.29 -2.83 3.23
C THR A 77 -3.84 -3.44 4.52
N ALA A 78 -3.72 -2.68 5.62
CA ALA A 78 -4.43 -2.93 6.86
C ALA A 78 -5.53 -1.88 7.03
N ARG A 79 -6.77 -2.31 7.24
CA ARG A 79 -7.92 -1.41 7.42
C ARG A 79 -8.51 -1.59 8.80
N TYR A 80 -8.52 -0.51 9.57
CA TYR A 80 -9.19 -0.42 10.84
C TYR A 80 -10.57 0.20 10.65
N GLY A 81 -11.54 -0.31 11.38
CA GLY A 81 -12.89 0.23 11.44
C GLY A 81 -13.44 0.19 12.86
N PRO A 82 -14.61 0.80 13.11
CA PRO A 82 -15.29 0.62 14.38
C PRO A 82 -15.62 -0.87 14.58
N GLY A 83 -15.17 -1.45 15.70
CA GLY A 83 -15.49 -2.83 16.05
C GLY A 83 -16.85 -2.95 16.73
N ALA A 84 -17.53 -4.08 16.55
CA ALA A 84 -18.74 -4.39 17.31
C ALA A 84 -18.38 -4.83 18.74
N PRO A 85 -19.20 -4.48 19.75
CA PRO A 85 -18.99 -4.96 21.12
C PRO A 85 -18.91 -6.50 21.17
N GLY A 86 -17.82 -7.03 21.72
CA GLY A 86 -17.64 -8.48 21.93
C GLY A 86 -16.89 -9.24 20.82
N VAL A 87 -16.63 -8.64 19.66
CA VAL A 87 -15.92 -9.27 18.52
C VAL A 87 -14.80 -8.35 18.02
N CYS A 88 -13.94 -7.89 18.93
CA CYS A 88 -12.85 -6.99 18.56
C CYS A 88 -11.73 -7.79 17.87
N ARG A 89 -11.02 -7.18 16.93
CA ARG A 89 -9.79 -7.73 16.33
C ARG A 89 -8.54 -6.98 16.77
N ALA A 90 -8.70 -5.71 17.15
CA ALA A 90 -7.69 -4.87 17.73
C ALA A 90 -8.29 -3.95 18.80
N VAL A 91 -7.43 -3.32 19.60
CA VAL A 91 -7.84 -2.26 20.53
C VAL A 91 -6.96 -1.04 20.37
N GLU A 92 -7.56 0.13 20.59
CA GLU A 92 -6.85 1.39 20.78
C GLU A 92 -6.98 1.83 22.24
N GLY A 93 -5.84 2.15 22.86
CA GLY A 93 -5.71 2.43 24.29
C GLY A 93 -4.66 1.56 24.96
N ALA A 94 -4.33 1.87 26.22
CA ALA A 94 -3.42 1.07 27.03
C ALA A 94 -4.15 -0.15 27.59
N ALA A 95 -3.68 -1.36 27.26
CA ALA A 95 -4.31 -2.60 27.65
C ALA A 95 -3.29 -3.63 28.11
N VAL A 96 -3.63 -4.42 29.12
CA VAL A 96 -2.98 -5.71 29.38
C VAL A 96 -3.57 -6.73 28.42
N LEU A 97 -2.73 -7.46 27.69
CA LEU A 97 -3.14 -8.48 26.72
C LEU A 97 -2.73 -9.87 27.23
N LEU A 98 -3.69 -10.77 27.39
CA LEU A 98 -3.45 -12.14 27.84
C LEU A 98 -3.77 -13.13 26.71
N LEU A 99 -2.85 -14.06 26.47
CA LEU A 99 -2.97 -15.12 25.48
C LEU A 99 -2.16 -16.35 25.90
N ARG A 100 -2.35 -17.48 25.20
CA ARG A 100 -1.55 -18.68 25.47
C ARG A 100 -0.13 -18.49 24.99
N THR A 101 0.82 -19.01 25.74
CA THR A 101 2.26 -18.96 25.42
C THR A 101 2.53 -19.54 24.03
N ARG A 102 1.91 -20.69 23.71
CA ARG A 102 2.02 -21.34 22.40
C ARG A 102 1.51 -20.47 21.26
N ASP A 103 0.44 -19.70 21.49
CA ASP A 103 -0.18 -18.86 20.46
C ASP A 103 0.74 -17.66 20.20
N LEU A 104 1.21 -16.99 21.26
CA LEU A 104 2.18 -15.89 21.14
C LEU A 104 3.42 -16.31 20.34
N PHE A 105 4.09 -17.40 20.72
CA PHE A 105 5.34 -17.83 20.08
C PHE A 105 5.16 -18.59 18.77
N ALA A 106 3.93 -18.89 18.34
CA ALA A 106 3.63 -19.32 16.98
C ALA A 106 3.59 -18.15 15.97
N LEU A 107 3.64 -16.90 16.45
CA LEU A 107 3.73 -15.72 15.58
C LEU A 107 5.17 -15.52 15.11
N PRO A 108 5.40 -15.08 13.86
CA PRO A 108 6.75 -14.80 13.35
C PRO A 108 7.47 -13.68 14.11
N PHE A 109 6.73 -12.69 14.61
CA PHE A 109 7.27 -11.50 15.26
C PHE A 109 6.55 -11.21 16.59
N PRO A 110 6.64 -12.10 17.59
CA PRO A 110 5.76 -12.09 18.76
C PRO A 110 5.91 -10.85 19.65
N LEU A 111 7.12 -10.29 19.71
CA LEU A 111 7.47 -9.14 20.55
C LEU A 111 7.99 -7.94 19.73
N ALA A 112 7.73 -7.92 18.41
CA ALA A 112 8.08 -6.77 17.59
C ALA A 112 7.33 -5.52 18.05
N ARG A 113 7.96 -4.35 17.93
CA ARG A 113 7.45 -3.10 18.52
C ARG A 113 6.84 -2.21 17.44
N PRO A 114 5.68 -1.55 17.68
CA PRO A 114 4.89 -1.58 18.92
C PRO A 114 4.15 -2.90 19.14
N VAL A 115 4.29 -3.48 20.33
CA VAL A 115 3.83 -4.86 20.62
C VAL A 115 2.33 -5.07 20.38
N PRO A 116 1.41 -4.20 20.84
CA PRO A 116 0.00 -4.38 20.55
C PRO A 116 -0.29 -4.39 19.05
N THR A 117 0.31 -3.45 18.29
CA THR A 117 0.12 -3.38 16.84
C THR A 117 0.66 -4.61 16.13
N ALA A 118 1.87 -5.08 16.49
CA ALA A 118 2.46 -6.28 15.92
C ALA A 118 1.58 -7.51 16.19
N LEU A 119 1.07 -7.63 17.41
CA LEU A 119 0.21 -8.71 17.83
C LEU A 119 -1.11 -8.70 17.06
N PHE A 120 -1.83 -7.57 17.01
CA PHE A 120 -3.14 -7.49 16.37
C PHE A 120 -3.07 -7.75 14.86
N VAL A 121 -2.06 -7.21 14.17
CA VAL A 121 -1.90 -7.48 12.72
C VAL A 121 -1.62 -8.96 12.48
N GLN A 122 -0.71 -9.59 13.24
CA GLN A 122 -0.41 -11.01 13.07
C GLN A 122 -1.55 -11.94 13.51
N ALA A 123 -2.33 -11.53 14.51
CA ALA A 123 -3.53 -12.21 14.97
C ALA A 123 -4.66 -12.13 13.93
N ALA A 124 -4.85 -10.97 13.29
CA ALA A 124 -5.81 -10.79 12.21
C ALA A 124 -5.49 -11.67 10.99
N PHE A 125 -4.21 -11.86 10.65
CA PHE A 125 -3.80 -12.82 9.61
C PHE A 125 -4.23 -14.26 9.91
N ARG A 126 -4.38 -14.61 11.19
CA ARG A 126 -4.80 -15.94 11.66
C ARG A 126 -6.29 -16.02 11.99
N GLY A 127 -7.06 -14.95 11.76
CA GLY A 127 -8.48 -14.90 12.09
C GLY A 127 -8.76 -14.97 13.59
N TRP A 128 -7.84 -14.50 14.44
CA TRP A 128 -8.03 -14.52 15.89
C TRP A 128 -8.95 -13.40 16.37
N GLY A 129 -9.88 -13.75 17.26
CA GLY A 129 -10.76 -12.82 17.96
C GLY A 129 -10.14 -12.35 19.28
N LEU A 130 -10.53 -11.14 19.70
CA LEU A 130 -10.13 -10.51 20.94
C LEU A 130 -11.36 -10.18 21.78
N ARG A 131 -11.34 -10.66 23.03
CA ARG A 131 -12.39 -10.40 24.03
C ARG A 131 -11.96 -9.26 24.95
N LEU A 132 -12.86 -8.31 25.18
CA LEU A 132 -12.64 -7.21 26.12
C LEU A 132 -13.17 -7.56 27.50
N MET A 133 -12.35 -7.33 28.52
CA MET A 133 -12.77 -7.42 29.91
C MET A 133 -13.37 -6.08 30.37
N PRO A 134 -14.46 -6.11 31.14
CA PRO A 134 -15.03 -4.90 31.72
C PRO A 134 -14.20 -4.35 32.89
N ALA A 135 -13.30 -5.15 33.46
CA ALA A 135 -12.44 -4.76 34.58
C ALA A 135 -11.10 -4.16 34.11
N ALA A 136 -10.65 -3.09 34.77
CA ALA A 136 -9.42 -2.36 34.44
C ALA A 136 -8.29 -2.62 35.45
N PHE A 137 -7.06 -2.62 34.98
CA PHE A 137 -5.88 -2.48 35.83
C PHE A 137 -5.65 -1.00 36.19
N PRO A 138 -5.27 -0.66 37.44
CA PRO A 138 -4.93 0.70 37.81
C PRO A 138 -3.67 1.18 37.08
N ALA A 139 -3.69 2.45 36.65
CA ALA A 139 -2.50 3.11 36.14
C ALA A 139 -1.65 3.64 37.30
N ALA A 140 -0.33 3.51 37.20
CA ALA A 140 0.59 4.14 38.12
C ALA A 140 0.57 5.65 37.95
N ARG A 141 0.50 6.39 39.06
CA ARG A 141 0.70 7.84 39.06
C ARG A 141 2.10 8.14 38.51
N ARG A 142 2.17 8.92 37.44
CA ARG A 142 3.41 9.37 36.81
C ARG A 142 3.37 10.89 36.68
N PRO A 143 4.50 11.57 36.89
CA PRO A 143 4.58 12.99 36.57
C PRO A 143 4.31 13.22 35.08
N PRO A 144 3.72 14.37 34.71
CA PRO A 144 3.49 14.70 33.32
C PRO A 144 4.83 14.71 32.56
N VAL A 145 4.85 14.05 31.40
CA VAL A 145 6.01 14.03 30.52
C VAL A 145 6.18 15.43 29.92
N SER A 146 7.40 15.97 29.95
CA SER A 146 7.71 17.26 29.31
C SER A 146 7.37 17.24 27.82
N PRO A 147 7.10 18.40 27.18
CA PRO A 147 6.83 18.46 25.75
C PRO A 147 7.92 17.80 24.90
N HIS A 148 9.20 18.03 25.23
CA HIS A 148 10.34 17.38 24.58
C HIS A 148 10.35 15.86 24.77
N GLY A 149 10.04 15.39 25.98
CA GLY A 149 9.95 13.95 26.26
C GLY A 149 8.82 13.28 25.47
N ARG A 150 7.68 13.98 25.32
CA ARG A 150 6.55 13.52 24.51
C ARG A 150 6.93 13.42 23.03
N TRP A 151 7.55 14.46 22.47
CA TRP A 151 8.06 14.47 21.10
C TRP A 151 9.05 13.32 20.82
N LYS A 152 10.00 13.08 21.74
CA LYS A 152 10.95 11.94 21.63
C LYS A 152 10.22 10.60 21.60
N ALA A 153 9.22 10.42 22.47
CA ALA A 153 8.46 9.18 22.54
C ALA A 153 7.61 8.94 21.29
N GLU A 154 6.95 9.99 20.77
CA GLU A 154 6.14 9.95 19.55
C GLU A 154 6.99 9.62 18.32
N ASN A 155 8.14 10.28 18.14
CA ASN A 155 9.04 10.00 17.03
C ASN A 155 9.59 8.57 17.07
N LEU A 156 9.92 8.07 18.26
CA LEU A 156 10.39 6.70 18.43
C LEU A 156 9.27 5.68 18.15
N ALA A 157 8.04 5.99 18.57
CA ALA A 157 6.87 5.17 18.29
C ALA A 157 6.57 5.10 16.78
N GLU A 158 6.61 6.24 16.08
CA GLU A 158 6.42 6.30 14.63
C GLU A 158 7.51 5.54 13.89
N THR A 159 8.78 5.76 14.25
CA THR A 159 9.92 5.04 13.66
C THR A 159 9.78 3.53 13.80
N ARG A 160 9.38 3.06 15.00
CA ARG A 160 9.13 1.64 15.27
C ARG A 160 7.93 1.11 14.47
N ARG A 161 6.84 1.88 14.39
CA ARG A 161 5.65 1.50 13.62
C ARG A 161 5.99 1.35 12.14
N ARG A 162 6.71 2.31 11.55
CA ARG A 162 7.17 2.23 10.15
C ARG A 162 8.01 0.98 9.89
N ARG A 163 8.96 0.66 10.79
CA ARG A 163 9.77 -0.57 10.70
C ARG A 163 8.88 -1.82 10.74
N LEU A 164 8.00 -1.91 11.73
CA LEU A 164 7.07 -3.03 11.90
C LEU A 164 6.20 -3.24 10.65
N MET A 165 5.58 -2.19 10.12
CA MET A 165 4.69 -2.30 8.96
C MET A 165 5.44 -2.74 7.71
N ARG A 166 6.65 -2.24 7.49
CA ARG A 166 7.53 -2.71 6.42
C ARG A 166 7.84 -4.20 6.57
N ASP A 167 8.23 -4.64 7.77
CA ASP A 167 8.62 -6.03 8.03
C ASP A 167 7.40 -6.99 7.90
N LEU A 168 6.19 -6.53 8.22
CA LEU A 168 4.92 -7.25 8.00
C LEU A 168 4.39 -7.16 6.56
N GLY A 169 5.04 -6.41 5.67
CA GLY A 169 4.59 -6.20 4.30
C GLY A 169 3.28 -5.41 4.19
N ILE A 170 3.05 -4.45 5.10
CA ILE A 170 1.95 -3.48 5.05
C ILE A 170 2.51 -2.15 4.54
N LYS A 171 1.94 -1.64 3.45
CA LYS A 171 2.35 -0.38 2.81
C LYS A 171 1.34 0.75 2.98
N ARG A 172 0.09 0.42 3.33
CA ARG A 172 -0.98 1.36 3.63
C ARG A 172 -1.77 0.90 4.85
N GLU A 173 -2.01 1.82 5.75
CA GLU A 173 -2.91 1.63 6.89
C GLU A 173 -4.04 2.67 6.80
N VAL A 174 -5.29 2.20 6.81
CA VAL A 174 -6.48 3.05 6.87
C VAL A 174 -7.02 2.96 8.30
N LEU A 175 -7.02 4.08 9.02
CA LEU A 175 -7.46 4.16 10.41
C LEU A 175 -8.99 4.25 10.49
N ALA A 176 -9.53 3.98 11.68
CA ALA A 176 -10.98 3.97 11.91
C ALA A 176 -11.66 5.34 11.71
N ASP A 177 -10.89 6.43 11.72
CA ASP A 177 -11.35 7.79 11.42
C ASP A 177 -11.15 8.20 9.95
N GLY A 178 -10.74 7.26 9.09
CA GLY A 178 -10.50 7.49 7.67
C GLY A 178 -9.11 8.04 7.33
N ARG A 179 -8.30 8.44 8.32
CA ARG A 179 -6.92 8.88 8.05
C ARG A 179 -6.07 7.73 7.54
N GLU A 180 -5.11 8.05 6.70
CA GLU A 180 -4.22 7.06 6.11
C GLU A 180 -2.77 7.25 6.55
N ARG A 181 -2.06 6.14 6.71
CA ARG A 181 -0.62 6.11 6.91
C ARG A 181 0.05 5.28 5.82
N TRP A 182 1.16 5.79 5.32
CA TRP A 182 1.88 5.22 4.18
C TRP A 182 3.29 4.79 4.58
N TYR A 183 3.62 3.54 4.24
CA TYR A 183 4.91 2.91 4.56
C TYR A 183 5.66 2.46 3.29
N GLY A 184 5.16 2.84 2.12
CA GLY A 184 5.74 2.55 0.82
C GLY A 184 6.62 3.68 0.27
N CYS A 185 6.73 3.73 -1.06
CA CYS A 185 7.52 4.73 -1.79
C CYS A 185 6.82 6.10 -1.86
N GLY A 186 7.61 7.15 -2.02
CA GLY A 186 7.20 8.51 -2.40
C GLY A 186 8.13 9.08 -3.50
N LYS A 187 8.06 10.39 -3.71
CA LYS A 187 8.81 11.09 -4.77
C LYS A 187 10.33 11.02 -4.57
N GLU A 188 10.79 11.05 -3.31
CA GLU A 188 12.22 11.00 -2.95
C GLU A 188 12.78 9.59 -2.72
N THR A 189 12.06 8.55 -3.14
CA THR A 189 12.49 7.16 -2.92
C THR A 189 12.30 6.35 -4.19
N ALA A 190 13.11 5.30 -4.36
CA ALA A 190 12.84 4.29 -5.38
C ALA A 190 11.44 3.68 -5.24
N ARG A 191 10.87 3.24 -6.37
CA ARG A 191 9.62 2.48 -6.40
C ARG A 191 9.76 1.16 -5.64
N CYS A 192 8.64 0.57 -5.23
CA CYS A 192 8.64 -0.57 -4.31
C CYS A 192 9.14 -1.90 -4.90
N PHE A 193 9.30 -2.01 -6.22
CA PHE A 193 9.76 -3.21 -6.90
C PHE A 193 10.91 -2.84 -7.85
N GLY A 194 11.86 -3.75 -8.02
CA GLY A 194 13.04 -3.53 -8.85
C GLY A 194 12.75 -3.45 -10.35
N THR A 195 13.77 -3.74 -11.15
CA THR A 195 13.63 -3.90 -12.60
C THR A 195 12.66 -5.04 -12.88
N VAL A 196 11.74 -4.82 -13.83
CA VAL A 196 10.78 -5.84 -14.26
C VAL A 196 11.49 -6.73 -15.27
N HIS A 197 11.54 -8.03 -15.00
CA HIS A 197 12.12 -9.03 -15.90
C HIS A 197 11.00 -9.85 -16.53
N ALA A 198 11.09 -10.10 -17.84
CA ALA A 198 10.10 -10.87 -18.60
C ALA A 198 8.64 -10.45 -18.30
N ARG A 199 8.38 -9.13 -18.25
CA ARG A 199 7.06 -8.54 -17.99
C ARG A 199 6.41 -8.98 -16.67
N THR A 200 7.18 -9.48 -15.71
CA THR A 200 6.69 -10.01 -14.43
C THR A 200 7.32 -9.29 -13.24
N PRO A 201 6.61 -8.32 -12.60
CA PRO A 201 7.10 -7.66 -11.41
C PRO A 201 7.19 -8.60 -10.19
N GLN A 202 8.15 -8.35 -9.31
CA GLN A 202 8.42 -9.18 -8.12
C GLN A 202 7.21 -9.39 -7.21
N TYR A 203 6.29 -8.42 -7.13
CA TYR A 203 5.11 -8.55 -6.27
C TYR A 203 4.16 -9.67 -6.72
N LEU A 204 4.11 -9.99 -8.01
CA LEU A 204 3.30 -11.11 -8.52
C LEU A 204 3.86 -12.44 -8.04
N LEU A 205 5.19 -12.59 -8.04
CA LEU A 205 5.87 -13.78 -7.50
C LEU A 205 5.62 -13.94 -5.99
N ALA A 206 5.41 -12.83 -5.28
CA ALA A 206 5.03 -12.83 -3.87
C ALA A 206 3.53 -13.08 -3.62
N GLY A 207 2.74 -13.41 -4.65
CA GLY A 207 1.30 -13.62 -4.55
C GLY A 207 0.52 -12.34 -4.20
N ARG A 208 1.10 -11.17 -4.51
CA ARG A 208 0.53 -9.85 -4.22
C ARG A 208 0.26 -9.07 -5.50
N TRP A 209 -0.49 -7.99 -5.37
CA TRP A 209 -0.74 -7.02 -6.44
C TRP A 209 0.17 -5.82 -6.30
N THR A 210 -0.02 -4.80 -7.14
CA THR A 210 0.83 -3.61 -7.14
C THR A 210 0.73 -2.91 -5.78
N PRO A 211 1.86 -2.52 -5.18
CA PRO A 211 1.88 -1.71 -3.97
C PRO A 211 0.96 -0.48 -4.08
N PRO A 212 0.11 -0.19 -3.07
CA PRO A 212 -0.86 0.89 -3.16
C PRO A 212 -0.20 2.26 -3.28
N CYS A 213 1.01 2.43 -2.73
CA CYS A 213 1.82 3.65 -2.88
C CYS A 213 2.31 3.84 -4.32
N CYS A 214 2.59 2.74 -5.04
CA CYS A 214 2.96 2.78 -6.45
C CYS A 214 1.74 3.14 -7.31
N LEU A 215 0.59 2.51 -7.07
CA LEU A 215 -0.66 2.90 -7.74
C LEU A 215 -1.00 4.37 -7.47
N ARG A 216 -0.83 4.87 -6.24
CA ARG A 216 -1.04 6.30 -5.94
C ARG A 216 -0.13 7.20 -6.79
N ALA A 217 1.17 6.88 -6.88
CA ALA A 217 2.11 7.62 -7.70
C ALA A 217 1.76 7.53 -9.20
N LEU A 218 1.35 6.37 -9.71
CA LEU A 218 0.91 6.23 -11.11
C LEU A 218 -0.33 7.09 -11.40
N ARG A 219 -1.33 7.11 -10.50
CA ARG A 219 -2.51 8.00 -10.65
C ARG A 219 -2.13 9.48 -10.63
N GLU A 220 -1.14 9.85 -9.80
CA GLU A 220 -0.62 11.22 -9.73
C GLU A 220 0.09 11.61 -11.03
N THR A 221 1.02 10.77 -11.51
CA THR A 221 1.72 10.97 -12.79
C THR A 221 0.75 11.01 -13.97
N ALA A 222 -0.23 10.10 -14.03
CA ALA A 222 -1.21 10.06 -15.11
C ALA A 222 -2.04 11.35 -15.18
N ARG A 223 -2.52 11.84 -14.02
CA ARG A 223 -3.26 13.11 -13.94
C ARG A 223 -2.40 14.29 -14.36
N HIS A 224 -1.15 14.33 -13.90
CA HIS A 224 -0.19 15.38 -14.26
C HIS A 224 0.07 15.41 -15.76
N VAL A 225 0.44 14.27 -16.33
CA VAL A 225 0.74 14.14 -17.75
C VAL A 225 -0.47 14.51 -18.61
N ALA A 226 -1.65 13.99 -18.29
CA ALA A 226 -2.88 14.35 -19.00
C ALA A 226 -3.12 15.88 -18.98
N GLY A 227 -3.02 16.51 -17.81
CA GLY A 227 -3.19 17.97 -17.68
C GLY A 227 -2.17 18.77 -18.49
N VAL A 228 -0.91 18.34 -18.52
CA VAL A 228 0.15 18.96 -19.33
C VAL A 228 -0.13 18.82 -20.83
N LEU A 229 -0.57 17.63 -21.28
CA LEU A 229 -0.91 17.38 -22.68
C LEU A 229 -2.11 18.22 -23.12
N GLU A 230 -3.15 18.31 -22.29
CA GLU A 230 -4.35 19.12 -22.54
C GLU A 230 -4.01 20.61 -22.63
N ALA A 231 -3.23 21.13 -21.67
CA ALA A 231 -2.80 22.53 -21.67
C ALA A 231 -1.95 22.90 -22.90
N ALA A 232 -1.17 21.95 -23.42
CA ALA A 232 -0.36 22.12 -24.62
C ALA A 232 -1.14 21.88 -25.93
N GLY A 233 -2.41 21.45 -25.87
CA GLY A 233 -3.18 21.11 -27.06
C GLY A 233 -2.68 19.85 -27.80
N VAL A 234 -2.07 18.92 -27.05
CA VAL A 234 -1.65 17.60 -27.54
C VAL A 234 -2.82 16.64 -27.44
N ARG A 235 -3.24 16.07 -28.58
CA ARG A 235 -4.31 15.07 -28.61
C ARG A 235 -3.78 13.75 -28.09
N TYR A 236 -4.34 13.29 -26.98
CA TYR A 236 -4.02 12.01 -26.35
C TYR A 236 -5.27 11.15 -26.14
N TRP A 237 -5.07 9.86 -25.87
CA TRP A 237 -6.10 8.93 -25.42
C TRP A 237 -5.50 7.87 -24.49
N LEU A 238 -6.31 7.30 -23.60
CA LEU A 238 -5.96 6.11 -22.84
C LEU A 238 -5.72 4.95 -23.81
N GLU A 239 -4.63 4.20 -23.59
CA GLU A 239 -4.23 3.09 -24.45
C GLU A 239 -4.04 1.81 -23.61
N GLY A 240 -4.02 0.66 -24.28
CA GLY A 240 -3.60 -0.61 -23.67
C GLY A 240 -4.29 -0.95 -22.34
N GLY A 241 -3.47 -1.29 -21.33
CA GLY A 241 -3.94 -1.68 -19.99
C GLY A 241 -4.68 -0.55 -19.25
N SER A 242 -4.28 0.71 -19.49
CA SER A 242 -4.94 1.89 -18.91
C SER A 242 -6.37 2.03 -19.41
N LEU A 243 -6.60 1.88 -20.73
CA LEU A 243 -7.94 1.95 -21.30
C LEU A 243 -8.81 0.80 -20.81
N LEU A 244 -8.24 -0.42 -20.72
CA LEU A 244 -8.94 -1.58 -20.18
C LEU A 244 -9.33 -1.37 -18.71
N GLY A 245 -8.43 -0.82 -17.91
CA GLY A 245 -8.68 -0.45 -16.51
C GLY A 245 -9.80 0.60 -16.41
N ALA A 246 -9.72 1.68 -17.19
CA ALA A 246 -10.76 2.70 -17.22
C ALA A 246 -12.14 2.13 -17.57
N ALA A 247 -12.24 1.30 -18.61
CA ALA A 247 -13.49 0.68 -19.03
C ALA A 247 -14.07 -0.31 -18.01
N ARG A 248 -13.21 -1.03 -17.27
CA ARG A 248 -13.63 -2.09 -16.35
C ARG A 248 -13.90 -1.61 -14.93
N LEU A 249 -13.09 -0.70 -14.42
CA LEU A 249 -13.10 -0.29 -13.00
C LEU A 249 -12.90 1.22 -12.78
N GLY A 250 -12.76 2.02 -13.85
CA GLY A 250 -12.53 3.47 -13.74
C GLY A 250 -11.18 3.85 -13.12
N ASP A 251 -10.24 2.92 -13.07
CA ASP A 251 -8.93 3.09 -12.42
C ASP A 251 -7.90 2.11 -13.02
N ILE A 252 -6.65 2.22 -12.60
CA ILE A 252 -5.55 1.33 -13.00
C ILE A 252 -5.86 -0.10 -12.54
N ILE A 253 -5.61 -1.09 -13.42
CA ILE A 253 -5.76 -2.51 -13.06
C ILE A 253 -4.86 -2.80 -11.83
N PRO A 254 -5.37 -3.41 -10.74
CA PRO A 254 -4.66 -3.43 -9.45
C PRO A 254 -3.28 -4.11 -9.44
N TRP A 255 -2.98 -4.93 -10.44
CA TRP A 255 -1.71 -5.63 -10.61
C TRP A 255 -0.81 -5.06 -11.71
N ASP A 256 -1.24 -3.98 -12.38
CA ASP A 256 -0.45 -3.27 -13.38
C ASP A 256 0.58 -2.32 -12.75
N TYR A 257 1.62 -1.95 -13.49
CA TYR A 257 2.77 -1.22 -12.95
C TYR A 257 3.12 0.10 -13.65
N ASP A 258 2.44 0.43 -14.74
CA ASP A 258 2.60 1.63 -15.54
C ASP A 258 1.22 2.13 -16.04
N VAL A 259 1.24 3.17 -16.86
CA VAL A 259 0.07 3.75 -17.52
C VAL A 259 0.45 4.07 -18.96
N ASP A 260 -0.27 3.53 -19.93
CA ASP A 260 -0.12 3.86 -21.35
C ASP A 260 -1.10 4.94 -21.82
N LEU A 261 -0.60 5.93 -22.56
CA LEU A 261 -1.41 6.87 -23.36
C LEU A 261 -0.92 6.87 -24.81
N GLY A 262 -1.84 6.87 -25.77
CA GLY A 262 -1.52 7.17 -27.16
C GLY A 262 -1.58 8.68 -27.41
N ILE A 263 -0.71 9.19 -28.28
CA ILE A 263 -0.69 10.60 -28.71
C ILE A 263 -0.58 10.71 -30.23
N TYR A 264 -1.06 11.83 -30.79
CA TYR A 264 -0.76 12.18 -32.18
C TYR A 264 0.71 12.63 -32.31
N ARG A 265 1.49 11.97 -33.18
CA ARG A 265 2.91 12.28 -33.38
C ARG A 265 3.14 13.72 -33.83
N GLU A 266 2.28 14.25 -34.69
CA GLU A 266 2.34 15.64 -35.17
C GLU A 266 2.17 16.68 -34.06
N ASP A 267 1.63 16.29 -32.90
CA ASP A 267 1.41 17.19 -31.76
C ASP A 267 2.61 17.25 -30.80
N VAL A 268 3.62 16.38 -30.94
CA VAL A 268 4.78 16.30 -30.03
C VAL A 268 5.43 17.68 -29.80
N GLY A 269 5.60 18.46 -30.88
CA GLY A 269 6.23 19.79 -30.83
C GLY A 269 5.43 20.85 -30.07
N LYS A 270 4.14 20.60 -29.76
CA LYS A 270 3.29 21.56 -29.03
C LYS A 270 3.60 21.60 -27.53
N CYS A 271 4.10 20.49 -26.97
CA CYS A 271 4.49 20.41 -25.57
C CYS A 271 6.00 20.60 -25.43
N ARG A 272 6.42 21.64 -24.72
CA ARG A 272 7.86 21.95 -24.52
C ARG A 272 8.65 20.78 -23.93
N TRP A 273 8.04 20.01 -23.02
CA TRP A 273 8.69 18.88 -22.35
C TRP A 273 8.89 17.70 -23.31
N LEU A 274 7.89 17.40 -24.14
CA LEU A 274 8.01 16.40 -25.20
C LEU A 274 9.01 16.82 -26.27
N ALA A 275 8.99 18.10 -26.68
CA ALA A 275 9.95 18.63 -27.65
C ALA A 275 11.40 18.53 -27.14
N ALA A 276 11.63 18.86 -25.85
CA ALA A 276 12.94 18.70 -25.22
C ALA A 276 13.35 17.22 -25.12
N ALA A 277 12.45 16.33 -24.68
CA ALA A 277 12.72 14.89 -24.64
C ALA A 277 13.00 14.33 -26.04
N ALA A 278 12.33 14.82 -27.08
CA ALA A 278 12.54 14.42 -28.47
C ALA A 278 13.92 14.84 -29.00
N ALA A 279 14.51 15.91 -28.46
CA ALA A 279 15.89 16.33 -28.76
C ALA A 279 16.95 15.41 -28.13
N GLY A 280 16.55 14.44 -27.30
CA GLY A 280 17.42 13.41 -26.73
C GLY A 280 17.87 13.66 -25.30
N GLU A 281 17.43 14.76 -24.67
CA GLU A 281 17.80 15.11 -23.30
C GLU A 281 16.66 14.82 -22.31
N PRO A 282 16.89 14.01 -21.25
CA PRO A 282 15.93 13.88 -20.16
C PRO A 282 15.70 15.22 -19.46
N VAL A 283 14.45 15.69 -19.43
CA VAL A 283 14.07 16.98 -18.86
C VAL A 283 13.17 16.79 -17.64
N GLU A 284 13.46 17.52 -16.57
CA GLU A 284 12.61 17.55 -15.38
C GLU A 284 11.72 18.80 -15.44
N ASP A 285 10.42 18.63 -15.24
CA ASP A 285 9.52 19.77 -15.17
C ASP A 285 9.52 20.44 -13.79
N ALA A 286 8.80 21.56 -13.68
CA ALA A 286 8.75 22.35 -12.46
C ALA A 286 8.16 21.61 -11.25
N GLU A 287 7.43 20.50 -11.46
CA GLU A 287 6.85 19.70 -10.40
C GLU A 287 7.72 18.46 -10.06
N GLY A 288 8.85 18.28 -10.75
CA GLY A 288 9.80 17.20 -10.50
C GLY A 288 9.49 15.89 -11.24
N PHE A 289 8.62 15.90 -12.26
CA PHE A 289 8.42 14.75 -13.14
C PHE A 289 9.48 14.76 -14.24
N LEU A 290 10.02 13.58 -14.55
CA LEU A 290 11.12 13.43 -15.50
C LEU A 290 10.61 12.88 -16.82
N TRP A 291 10.74 13.65 -17.88
CA TRP A 291 10.35 13.33 -19.25
C TRP A 291 11.59 12.88 -20.02
N GLU A 292 11.53 11.71 -20.65
CA GLU A 292 12.62 11.18 -21.47
C GLU A 292 12.07 10.47 -22.71
N LYS A 293 12.89 10.40 -23.77
CA LYS A 293 12.63 9.51 -24.90
C LYS A 293 13.15 8.12 -24.56
N ALA A 294 12.33 7.10 -24.75
CA ALA A 294 12.72 5.73 -24.45
C ALA A 294 13.84 5.25 -25.39
N ALA A 295 14.81 4.50 -24.85
CA ALA A 295 15.89 3.95 -25.65
C ALA A 295 15.44 2.71 -26.46
N GLU A 296 14.40 2.01 -26.00
CA GLU A 296 13.97 0.74 -26.58
C GLU A 296 12.97 0.89 -27.75
N GLY A 297 12.50 2.11 -28.05
CA GLY A 297 11.53 2.35 -29.11
C GLY A 297 11.21 3.83 -29.28
N ASP A 298 10.41 4.17 -30.29
CA ASP A 298 10.05 5.57 -30.59
C ASP A 298 8.84 6.03 -29.75
N PHE A 299 8.99 6.04 -28.43
CA PHE A 299 7.98 6.51 -27.48
C PHE A 299 8.62 7.34 -26.36
N TYR A 300 7.79 8.06 -25.60
CA TYR A 300 8.25 8.90 -24.48
C TYR A 300 7.82 8.29 -23.16
N ARG A 301 8.63 8.50 -22.12
CA ARG A 301 8.36 8.03 -20.77
C ARG A 301 8.40 9.19 -19.80
N VAL A 302 7.35 9.31 -18.98
CA VAL A 302 7.27 10.32 -17.92
C VAL A 302 7.31 9.63 -16.57
N HIS A 303 8.42 9.79 -15.85
CA HIS A 303 8.62 9.20 -14.54
C HIS A 303 8.07 10.09 -13.43
N TYR A 304 7.62 9.44 -12.35
CA TYR A 304 7.13 10.12 -11.14
C TYR A 304 8.20 11.05 -10.54
N SER A 305 9.47 10.64 -10.58
CA SER A 305 10.63 11.49 -10.30
C SER A 305 11.92 10.84 -10.81
N ARG A 306 13.06 11.54 -10.67
CA ARG A 306 14.39 10.94 -10.88
C ARG A 306 14.63 9.70 -10.03
N SER A 307 14.26 9.75 -8.75
CA SER A 307 14.44 8.62 -7.83
C SER A 307 13.38 7.54 -8.02
N ASN A 308 12.17 7.89 -8.44
CA ASN A 308 11.04 6.98 -8.55
C ASN A 308 10.61 6.76 -10.00
N ARG A 309 11.07 5.64 -10.57
CA ARG A 309 10.89 5.29 -11.99
C ARG A 309 9.52 4.64 -12.32
N LEU A 310 8.49 4.82 -11.49
CA LEU A 310 7.10 4.58 -11.93
C LEU A 310 6.77 5.58 -13.03
N HIS A 311 6.00 5.18 -14.04
CA HIS A 311 5.91 6.00 -15.24
C HIS A 311 4.57 5.90 -15.98
N VAL A 312 4.36 6.91 -16.82
CA VAL A 312 3.39 6.93 -17.91
C VAL A 312 4.17 6.83 -19.23
N ASP A 313 3.83 5.87 -20.09
CA ASP A 313 4.37 5.73 -21.44
C ASP A 313 3.44 6.42 -22.44
N LEU A 314 4.03 7.20 -23.35
CA LEU A 314 3.36 8.01 -24.37
C LEU A 314 3.72 7.49 -25.76
N TRP A 315 2.76 6.89 -26.43
CA TRP A 315 2.91 6.19 -27.71
C TRP A 315 2.51 7.11 -28.88
N PRO A 316 3.46 7.67 -29.66
CA PRO A 316 3.14 8.51 -30.80
C PRO A 316 2.67 7.69 -32.00
N PHE A 317 1.45 7.97 -32.48
CA PHE A 317 0.88 7.42 -33.70
C PHE A 317 0.68 8.50 -34.77
N TYR A 318 0.64 8.09 -36.03
CA TYR A 318 0.28 8.96 -37.15
C TYR A 318 -0.65 8.23 -38.13
N PRO A 319 -1.55 8.95 -38.81
CA PRO A 319 -2.46 8.34 -39.76
C PRO A 319 -1.77 8.04 -41.09
N ARG A 320 -2.01 6.84 -41.63
CA ARG A 320 -1.63 6.42 -42.99
C ARG A 320 -2.83 5.75 -43.63
N GLY A 321 -3.47 6.41 -44.59
CA GLY A 321 -4.68 5.87 -45.25
C GLY A 321 -5.85 5.62 -44.29
N GLY A 322 -6.00 6.45 -43.24
CA GLY A 322 -7.07 6.30 -42.23
C GLY A 322 -6.80 5.25 -41.14
N VAL A 323 -5.61 4.64 -41.14
CA VAL A 323 -5.14 3.73 -40.09
C VAL A 323 -4.06 4.42 -39.28
N MET A 324 -4.17 4.39 -37.95
CA MET A 324 -3.15 4.86 -37.03
C MET A 324 -2.02 3.83 -36.93
N THR A 325 -0.79 4.27 -37.22
CA THR A 325 0.40 3.43 -37.23
C THR A 325 1.58 4.12 -36.53
N LYS A 326 2.65 3.37 -36.29
CA LYS A 326 3.93 3.82 -35.73
C LYS A 326 5.09 3.03 -36.37
N ASP A 327 6.30 3.54 -36.21
CA ASP A 327 7.48 2.98 -36.89
C ASP A 327 8.14 1.82 -36.11
N THR A 328 7.83 1.68 -34.82
CA THR A 328 8.43 0.65 -33.93
C THR A 328 7.38 -0.07 -33.10
N TRP A 329 7.46 -1.40 -33.01
CA TRP A 329 6.51 -2.26 -32.28
C TRP A 329 7.25 -3.13 -31.25
N LEU A 330 6.65 -3.34 -30.07
CA LEU A 330 7.31 -4.03 -28.95
C LEU A 330 6.91 -5.51 -28.79
N GLY A 331 6.26 -6.09 -29.82
CA GLY A 331 5.88 -7.51 -29.82
C GLY A 331 4.88 -7.88 -28.73
N HIS A 332 4.06 -6.92 -28.27
CA HIS A 332 2.90 -7.18 -27.43
C HIS A 332 1.69 -7.44 -28.34
N PRO A 333 0.84 -8.45 -28.06
CA PRO A 333 -0.33 -8.76 -28.91
C PRO A 333 -1.27 -7.58 -29.15
N GLN A 334 -1.38 -6.67 -28.17
CA GLN A 334 -2.22 -5.47 -28.22
C GLN A 334 -1.56 -4.27 -28.92
N ASP A 335 -0.26 -4.33 -29.19
CA ASP A 335 0.51 -3.28 -29.86
C ASP A 335 0.36 -3.45 -31.37
N VAL A 336 -0.82 -3.05 -31.86
CA VAL A 336 -1.24 -3.17 -33.26
C VAL A 336 -1.80 -1.85 -33.80
N GLU A 337 -1.77 -1.71 -35.12
CA GLU A 337 -2.45 -0.64 -35.85
C GLU A 337 -3.97 -0.67 -35.61
N PHE A 338 -4.63 0.48 -35.78
CA PHE A 338 -6.08 0.57 -35.61
C PHE A 338 -6.69 1.69 -36.47
N PRO A 339 -7.99 1.60 -36.83
CA PRO A 339 -8.67 2.65 -37.58
C PRO A 339 -8.68 4.01 -36.86
N GLU A 340 -8.34 5.09 -37.55
CA GLU A 340 -8.36 6.45 -36.98
C GLU A 340 -9.78 6.90 -36.60
N SER A 341 -10.82 6.29 -37.17
CA SER A 341 -12.22 6.57 -36.82
C SER A 341 -12.50 6.42 -35.31
N PHE A 342 -11.77 5.56 -34.60
CA PHE A 342 -11.85 5.44 -33.13
C PHE A 342 -11.41 6.70 -32.38
N LEU A 343 -10.65 7.60 -33.01
CA LEU A 343 -10.17 8.85 -32.42
C LEU A 343 -10.98 10.07 -32.88
N ARG A 344 -12.03 9.88 -33.70
CA ARG A 344 -12.82 10.94 -34.31
C ARG A 344 -14.33 10.74 -34.04
N PRO A 345 -14.86 11.25 -32.89
CA PRO A 345 -14.16 11.98 -31.85
C PRO A 345 -13.49 11.05 -30.81
N ARG A 346 -12.55 11.58 -30.03
CA ARG A 346 -12.19 11.02 -28.72
C ARG A 346 -13.27 11.41 -27.71
N VAL A 347 -13.51 10.58 -26.71
CA VAL A 347 -14.58 10.78 -25.72
C VAL A 347 -14.01 10.87 -24.30
N PRO A 348 -14.61 11.67 -23.39
CA PRO A 348 -14.19 11.71 -22.00
C PRO A 348 -14.52 10.38 -21.30
N MET A 349 -13.62 9.91 -20.43
CA MET A 349 -13.78 8.66 -19.67
C MET A 349 -13.19 8.83 -18.25
N PRO A 350 -13.91 8.41 -17.19
CA PRO A 350 -13.36 8.38 -15.83
C PRO A 350 -12.18 7.42 -15.73
N PHE A 351 -11.06 7.90 -15.20
CA PHE A 351 -9.87 7.08 -14.95
C PHE A 351 -9.06 7.64 -13.79
N ALA A 352 -8.66 6.79 -12.84
CA ALA A 352 -7.69 7.14 -11.79
C ALA A 352 -8.06 8.39 -10.95
N GLY A 353 -9.36 8.68 -10.81
CA GLY A 353 -9.88 9.84 -10.11
C GLY A 353 -9.74 11.17 -10.87
N PHE A 354 -9.65 11.14 -12.19
CA PHE A 354 -9.83 12.30 -13.07
C PHE A 354 -10.60 11.88 -14.35
N THR A 355 -10.92 12.83 -15.21
CA THR A 355 -11.52 12.54 -16.53
C THR A 355 -10.42 12.58 -17.58
N ALA A 356 -10.16 11.45 -18.23
CA ALA A 356 -9.20 11.32 -19.31
C ALA A 356 -9.91 11.29 -20.67
N MET A 357 -9.15 11.34 -21.77
CA MET A 357 -9.67 11.08 -23.11
C MET A 357 -9.49 9.61 -23.48
N ALA A 358 -10.47 9.03 -24.18
CA ALA A 358 -10.45 7.65 -24.68
C ALA A 358 -10.87 7.59 -26.15
N PRO A 359 -10.54 6.51 -26.87
CA PRO A 359 -11.15 6.23 -28.16
C PRO A 359 -12.68 6.12 -28.02
N ASN A 360 -13.44 6.61 -29.02
CA ASN A 360 -14.87 6.29 -29.09
C ASN A 360 -15.04 4.78 -29.22
N ASN A 361 -16.22 4.28 -28.85
CA ASN A 361 -16.50 2.84 -28.87
C ASN A 361 -15.38 2.01 -28.19
N ALA A 362 -14.91 2.47 -27.02
CA ALA A 362 -13.77 1.90 -26.31
C ALA A 362 -13.82 0.37 -26.16
N ARG A 363 -15.01 -0.21 -26.01
CA ARG A 363 -15.20 -1.66 -26.00
C ARG A 363 -14.72 -2.32 -27.31
N ALA A 364 -15.20 -1.86 -28.46
CA ALA A 364 -14.79 -2.42 -29.76
C ALA A 364 -13.30 -2.19 -30.03
N PHE A 365 -12.77 -1.04 -29.60
CA PHE A 365 -11.33 -0.76 -29.67
C PHE A 365 -10.51 -1.74 -28.81
N LEU A 366 -10.96 -2.04 -27.59
CA LEU A 366 -10.33 -3.01 -26.70
C LEU A 366 -10.45 -4.44 -27.26
N GLU A 367 -11.61 -4.84 -27.77
CA GLU A 367 -11.81 -6.17 -28.36
C GLU A 367 -10.96 -6.38 -29.61
N LEU A 368 -10.71 -5.33 -30.40
CA LEU A 368 -9.75 -5.36 -31.52
C LEU A 368 -8.31 -5.68 -31.05
N LYS A 369 -7.90 -5.10 -29.91
CA LYS A 369 -6.51 -5.21 -29.41
C LYS A 369 -6.27 -6.42 -28.50
N PHE A 370 -7.26 -6.81 -27.70
CA PHE A 370 -7.13 -7.85 -26.67
C PHE A 370 -7.91 -9.13 -26.99
N GLY A 371 -8.78 -9.09 -28.00
CA GLY A 371 -9.74 -10.14 -28.32
C GLY A 371 -11.08 -9.95 -27.58
N PRO A 372 -12.13 -10.69 -28.00
CA PRO A 372 -13.47 -10.57 -27.40
C PRO A 372 -13.51 -11.02 -25.93
N GLY A 373 -14.21 -10.25 -25.09
CA GLY A 373 -14.37 -10.48 -23.63
C GLY A 373 -13.99 -9.26 -22.82
#